data_AF-A0A250JNP9-F1
#
_entry.id   AF-A0A250JNP9-F1
#
_cell.length_a   1.000
_cell.length_b   1.000
_cell.length_c   1.000
_cell.angle_alpha   90.00
_cell.angle_beta   90.00
_cell.angle_gamma   90.00
#
_symmetry.space_group_name_H-M   'P 1'
#
loop_
_entity.id
_entity.type
_entity.pdbx_description
1 polymer ?
#
loop_
_entity_poly.entity_id
_entity_poly.type
_entity_poly.pdbx_seq_one_letter_code
_entity_poly.pdbx_strand_id
1 'polypeptide(L)'
;MPAPTPKPRPPQDALPARLESLLEALTDRHLADRLERVHRAAAVAIDRLGHLSIAKYEPTSLEADGGADLSLWETMAPAIGDTLVGVNQLIAAVHQEFPPPSRPTGLGDGGWAPPPASSDERLAQEVEAVLHAVADRLARRVAELGQQMRRPEVVSDRWTLMAELQAFRADFRVTIGDLVYLTAAAFDDVRREDVVPGYANQVGARAALRAAAADLRRSLQGRLERAARAEARARPAMARQVAESLSAFVSLPAAVALRTPQKQQVLEVRARLLDAAALAELAPDALPGLVEPYLAALEEQMEEVTRAWLVVHDRSVWATCGLKLEQADMHLTLGSRGAERVLAEAVEAAGALLGRSPPFDTFLRKARQEAGDGLEEAGARELLGRFRERLAALPFS
;
A
#
# COMPACT_ATOMS: atom_id res chain seq x y z
N MET A 1 13.91 6.65 24.39
CA MET A 1 13.35 5.31 24.12
C MET A 1 14.36 4.51 23.31
N PRO A 2 14.69 3.26 23.69
CA PRO A 2 15.50 2.40 22.85
C PRO A 2 14.74 2.12 21.54
N ALA A 3 15.44 2.11 20.41
CA ALA A 3 14.86 1.74 19.13
C ALA A 3 14.26 0.32 19.25
N PRO A 4 13.05 0.07 18.74
CA PRO A 4 12.46 -1.26 18.77
C PRO A 4 13.40 -2.23 18.06
N THR A 5 13.78 -3.30 18.74
CA THR A 5 14.55 -4.40 18.14
C THR A 5 13.80 -4.91 16.91
N PRO A 6 14.45 -5.02 15.75
CA PRO A 6 13.79 -5.48 14.54
C PRO A 6 13.30 -6.92 14.79
N LYS A 7 11.98 -7.12 14.75
CA LYS A 7 11.38 -8.45 14.84
C LYS A 7 12.02 -9.34 13.76
N PRO A 8 12.40 -10.60 14.10
CA PRO A 8 12.95 -11.51 13.12
C PRO A 8 11.96 -11.67 11.97
N ARG A 9 12.47 -11.55 10.74
CA ARG A 9 11.63 -11.66 9.54
C ARG A 9 11.05 -13.09 9.49
N PRO A 10 9.74 -13.24 9.24
CA PRO A 10 9.18 -14.57 9.00
C PRO A 10 9.85 -15.21 7.76
N PRO A 11 9.84 -16.54 7.65
CA PRO A 11 10.26 -17.24 6.43
C PRO A 11 9.55 -16.68 5.18
N GLN A 12 10.21 -16.73 4.02
CA GLN A 12 9.66 -16.21 2.75
C GLN A 12 8.39 -16.95 2.31
N ASP A 13 8.25 -18.20 2.73
CA ASP A 13 7.15 -19.11 2.47
C ASP A 13 6.16 -19.20 3.65
N ALA A 14 6.27 -18.31 4.64
CA ALA A 14 5.38 -18.30 5.79
C ALA A 14 3.96 -17.91 5.37
N LEU A 15 3.00 -18.74 5.76
CA LEU A 15 1.59 -18.49 5.55
C LEU A 15 1.02 -17.70 6.75
N PRO A 16 0.00 -16.86 6.55
CA PRO A 16 -0.74 -16.29 7.66
C PRO A 16 -1.40 -17.37 8.51
N ALA A 17 -1.42 -17.19 9.84
CA ALA A 17 -1.95 -18.19 10.77
C ALA A 17 -3.39 -18.61 10.46
N ARG A 18 -4.24 -17.67 10.03
CA ARG A 18 -5.62 -17.98 9.63
C ARG A 18 -5.66 -18.89 8.40
N LEU A 19 -4.77 -18.69 7.43
CA LEU A 19 -4.67 -19.55 6.25
C LEU A 19 -4.20 -20.96 6.64
N GLU A 20 -3.22 -21.06 7.54
CA GLU A 20 -2.76 -22.37 8.06
C GLU A 20 -3.90 -23.11 8.78
N SER A 21 -4.63 -22.44 9.69
CA SER A 21 -5.76 -23.04 10.38
C SER A 21 -6.89 -23.47 9.43
N LEU A 22 -7.12 -22.76 8.33
CA LEU A 22 -8.10 -23.16 7.32
C LEU A 22 -7.68 -24.44 6.61
N LEU A 23 -6.41 -24.52 6.18
CA LEU A 23 -5.86 -25.73 5.54
C LEU A 23 -5.85 -26.93 6.48
N GLU A 24 -5.60 -26.72 7.78
CA GLU A 24 -5.69 -27.76 8.80
C GLU A 24 -7.12 -28.30 8.99
N ALA A 25 -8.13 -27.42 8.86
CA ALA A 25 -9.54 -27.77 9.04
C ALA A 25 -10.18 -28.49 7.84
N LEU A 26 -9.51 -28.54 6.68
CA LEU A 26 -10.04 -29.21 5.50
C LEU A 26 -10.15 -30.73 5.70
N THR A 27 -11.31 -31.29 5.29
CA THR A 27 -11.59 -32.73 5.39
C THR A 27 -10.78 -33.52 4.36
N ASP A 28 -10.65 -33.00 3.14
CA ASP A 28 -9.75 -33.57 2.12
C ASP A 28 -8.31 -33.12 2.38
N ARG A 29 -7.55 -34.01 3.03
CA ARG A 29 -6.13 -33.78 3.33
C ARG A 29 -5.26 -33.72 2.08
N HIS A 30 -5.61 -34.43 1.02
CA HIS A 30 -4.81 -34.42 -0.20
C HIS A 30 -4.94 -33.08 -0.93
N LEU A 31 -6.16 -32.55 -1.02
CA LEU A 31 -6.42 -31.21 -1.53
C LEU A 31 -5.72 -30.13 -0.67
N ALA A 32 -5.81 -30.24 0.66
CA ALA A 32 -5.16 -29.33 1.59
C ALA A 32 -3.64 -29.26 1.38
N ASP A 33 -2.98 -30.41 1.26
CA ASP A 33 -1.52 -30.47 1.07
C ASP A 33 -1.09 -29.86 -0.29
N ARG A 34 -1.89 -30.06 -1.36
CA ARG A 34 -1.65 -29.46 -2.68
C ARG A 34 -1.82 -27.93 -2.62
N LEU A 35 -2.88 -27.46 -1.96
CA LEU A 35 -3.14 -26.03 -1.79
C LEU A 35 -2.08 -25.34 -0.94
N GLU A 36 -1.62 -25.98 0.13
CA GLU A 36 -0.54 -25.47 0.96
C GLU A 36 0.72 -25.21 0.13
N ARG A 37 1.12 -26.17 -0.72
CA ARG A 37 2.29 -26.02 -1.62
C ARG A 37 2.12 -24.84 -2.57
N VAL A 38 0.95 -24.66 -3.17
CA VAL A 38 0.65 -23.52 -4.05
C VAL A 38 0.65 -22.20 -3.27
N HIS A 39 0.06 -22.14 -2.07
CA HIS A 39 0.03 -20.94 -1.24
C HIS A 39 1.42 -20.54 -0.74
N ARG A 40 2.28 -21.50 -0.40
CA ARG A 40 3.68 -21.24 -0.05
C ARG A 40 4.45 -20.70 -1.25
N ALA A 41 4.26 -21.26 -2.44
CA ALA A 41 4.81 -20.70 -3.67
C ALA A 41 4.30 -19.27 -3.94
N ALA A 42 3.02 -19.00 -3.67
CA ALA A 42 2.44 -17.67 -3.79
C ALA A 42 3.04 -16.68 -2.77
N ALA A 43 3.26 -17.10 -1.52
CA ALA A 43 3.92 -16.30 -0.50
C ALA A 43 5.34 -15.90 -0.93
N VAL A 44 6.13 -16.86 -1.42
CA VAL A 44 7.48 -16.60 -1.95
C VAL A 44 7.44 -15.65 -3.15
N ALA A 45 6.49 -15.82 -4.07
CA ALA A 45 6.34 -14.94 -5.21
C ALA A 45 5.98 -13.50 -4.78
N ILE A 46 5.03 -13.33 -3.85
CA ILE A 46 4.65 -12.02 -3.30
C ILE A 46 5.83 -11.36 -2.59
N ASP A 47 6.58 -12.12 -1.79
CA ASP A 47 7.75 -11.64 -1.06
C ASP A 47 8.84 -11.12 -2.01
N ARG A 48 9.20 -11.90 -3.04
CA ARG A 48 10.18 -11.49 -4.07
C ARG A 48 9.72 -10.27 -4.86
N LEU A 49 8.44 -10.24 -5.23
CA LEU A 49 7.81 -9.07 -5.87
C LEU A 49 7.72 -7.84 -4.95
N GLY A 50 7.94 -8.00 -3.64
CA GLY A 50 8.07 -6.90 -2.70
C GLY A 50 9.48 -6.47 -2.36
N HIS A 51 10.43 -7.40 -2.38
CA HIS A 51 11.79 -7.17 -1.90
C HIS A 51 12.83 -6.86 -2.96
N LEU A 52 12.55 -7.15 -4.23
CA LEU A 52 13.31 -6.58 -5.33
C LEU A 52 13.18 -5.06 -5.27
N SER A 53 14.16 -4.44 -4.62
CA SER A 53 14.27 -3.00 -4.45
C SER A 53 14.53 -2.40 -5.82
N ILE A 54 13.45 -2.08 -6.52
CA ILE A 54 13.50 -1.23 -7.70
C ILE A 54 13.98 0.18 -7.32
N ALA A 55 13.80 0.57 -6.05
CA ALA A 55 14.25 1.84 -5.49
C ALA A 55 15.77 2.06 -5.64
N LYS A 56 16.59 1.01 -5.64
CA LYS A 56 18.04 1.16 -5.88
C LYS A 56 18.38 1.52 -7.33
N TYR A 57 17.43 1.31 -8.24
CA TYR A 57 17.55 1.63 -9.67
C TYR A 57 16.81 2.92 -10.05
N GLU A 58 16.01 3.49 -9.13
CA GLU A 58 15.30 4.75 -9.34
C GLU A 58 16.29 5.91 -9.48
N PRO A 59 16.08 6.82 -10.46
CA PRO A 59 16.91 8.01 -10.57
C PRO A 59 16.73 8.90 -9.34
N THR A 60 17.84 9.40 -8.80
CA THR A 60 17.85 10.35 -7.67
C THR A 60 17.91 11.81 -8.14
N SER A 61 18.09 12.03 -9.44
CA SER A 61 18.09 13.32 -10.11
C SER A 61 17.39 13.23 -11.47
N LEU A 62 16.93 14.36 -11.97
CA LEU A 62 16.52 14.51 -13.36
C LEU A 62 17.81 14.59 -14.20
N GLU A 63 18.33 13.44 -14.64
CA GLU A 63 19.48 13.43 -15.55
C GLU A 63 19.07 14.04 -16.91
N ALA A 64 19.97 14.80 -17.54
CA ALA A 64 19.71 15.54 -18.77
C ALA A 64 19.96 14.74 -20.06
N ASP A 65 20.50 13.52 -19.98
CA ASP A 65 20.96 12.80 -21.17
C ASP A 65 19.97 11.73 -21.61
N GLY A 66 19.16 12.11 -22.59
CA GLY A 66 18.28 11.24 -23.39
C GLY A 66 19.06 10.38 -24.40
N GLY A 67 20.02 9.59 -23.93
CA GLY A 67 20.61 8.50 -24.69
C GLY A 67 19.88 7.21 -24.36
N ALA A 68 19.33 6.50 -25.36
CA ALA A 68 18.86 5.13 -25.19
C ALA A 68 20.08 4.25 -24.85
N ASP A 69 20.37 4.17 -23.55
CA ASP A 69 21.62 3.62 -23.09
C ASP A 69 21.44 2.13 -22.81
N LEU A 70 22.17 1.29 -23.53
CA LEU A 70 22.26 -0.15 -23.25
C LEU A 70 22.60 -0.39 -21.76
N SER A 71 23.27 0.56 -21.12
CA SER A 71 23.55 0.61 -19.68
C SER A 71 22.28 0.55 -18.80
N LEU A 72 21.17 1.18 -19.23
CA LEU A 72 19.89 1.13 -18.53
C LEU A 72 19.29 -0.28 -18.57
N TRP A 73 19.34 -0.92 -19.74
CA TRP A 73 18.85 -2.28 -19.92
C TRP A 73 19.67 -3.29 -19.12
N GLU A 74 21.00 -3.19 -19.18
CA GLU A 74 21.91 -4.03 -18.40
C GLU A 74 21.68 -3.88 -16.89
N THR A 75 21.41 -2.67 -16.43
CA THR A 75 21.11 -2.38 -15.03
C THR A 75 19.76 -2.96 -14.57
N MET A 76 18.74 -2.92 -15.42
CA MET A 76 17.37 -3.34 -15.08
C MET A 76 17.04 -4.80 -15.44
N ALA A 77 17.80 -5.44 -16.33
CA ALA A 77 17.60 -6.82 -16.73
C ALA A 77 17.50 -7.81 -15.55
N PRO A 78 18.34 -7.72 -14.50
CA PRO A 78 18.20 -8.60 -13.34
C PRO A 78 16.86 -8.42 -12.63
N ALA A 79 16.39 -7.18 -12.47
CA ALA A 79 15.11 -6.91 -11.81
C ALA A 79 13.91 -7.44 -12.60
N ILE A 80 13.97 -7.36 -13.93
CA ILE A 80 12.97 -7.94 -14.84
C ILE A 80 13.03 -9.47 -14.76
N GLY A 81 14.23 -10.05 -14.85
CA GLY A 81 14.47 -11.48 -14.78
C GLY A 81 13.96 -12.10 -13.48
N ASP A 82 14.30 -11.52 -12.34
CA ASP A 82 13.86 -12.01 -11.03
C ASP A 82 12.33 -11.90 -10.84
N THR A 83 11.72 -10.85 -11.41
CA THR A 83 10.25 -10.70 -11.45
C THR A 83 9.62 -11.86 -12.22
N LEU A 84 10.12 -12.16 -13.41
CA LEU A 84 9.62 -13.24 -14.26
C LEU A 84 9.83 -14.61 -13.63
N VAL A 85 10.99 -14.86 -13.04
CA VAL A 85 11.31 -16.13 -12.38
C VAL A 85 10.34 -16.41 -11.23
N GLY A 86 10.05 -15.42 -10.39
CA GLY A 86 9.11 -15.59 -9.28
C GLY A 86 7.69 -15.96 -9.73
N VAL A 87 7.18 -15.28 -10.76
CA VAL A 87 5.83 -15.54 -11.30
C VAL A 87 5.77 -16.89 -12.02
N ASN A 88 6.79 -17.21 -12.84
CA ASN A 88 6.84 -18.48 -13.56
C ASN A 88 6.98 -19.70 -12.63
N GLN A 89 7.70 -19.56 -11.51
CA GLN A 89 7.78 -20.61 -10.49
C GLN A 89 6.41 -20.90 -9.86
N LEU A 90 5.61 -19.86 -9.59
CA LEU A 90 4.24 -20.05 -9.11
C LEU A 90 3.35 -20.72 -10.17
N ILE A 91 3.40 -20.27 -11.43
CA ILE A 91 2.65 -20.89 -12.53
C ILE A 91 3.01 -22.38 -12.64
N ALA A 92 4.30 -22.71 -12.57
CA ALA A 92 4.77 -24.09 -12.60
C ALA A 92 4.26 -24.90 -11.39
N ALA A 93 4.28 -24.32 -10.18
CA ALA A 93 3.74 -24.96 -8.99
C ALA A 93 2.24 -25.25 -9.12
N VAL A 94 1.46 -24.32 -9.67
CA VAL A 94 0.03 -24.55 -9.96
C VAL A 94 -0.14 -25.72 -10.92
N HIS A 95 0.56 -25.76 -12.04
CA HIS A 95 0.43 -26.86 -13.02
C HIS A 95 0.96 -28.20 -12.51
N GLN A 96 1.94 -28.19 -11.61
CA GLN A 96 2.48 -29.41 -11.00
C GLN A 96 1.50 -30.00 -10.01
N GLU A 97 0.95 -29.18 -9.12
CA GLU A 97 0.03 -29.64 -8.10
C GLU A 97 -1.37 -29.87 -8.67
N PHE A 98 -1.80 -29.06 -9.63
CA PHE A 98 -3.10 -29.09 -10.30
C PHE A 98 -2.87 -29.20 -11.81
N PRO A 99 -2.62 -30.42 -12.33
CA PRO A 99 -2.42 -30.60 -13.75
C PRO A 99 -3.72 -30.30 -14.51
N PRO A 100 -3.67 -29.54 -15.61
CA PRO A 100 -4.85 -29.27 -16.41
C PRO A 100 -5.45 -30.59 -16.89
N PRO A 101 -6.79 -30.70 -16.97
CA PRO A 101 -7.44 -31.93 -17.37
C PRO A 101 -6.90 -32.35 -18.74
N SER A 102 -6.41 -33.59 -18.83
CA SER A 102 -5.97 -34.20 -20.08
C SER A 102 -7.10 -34.06 -21.09
N ARG A 103 -6.99 -33.16 -22.07
CA ARG A 103 -7.94 -33.13 -23.19
C ARG A 103 -7.86 -34.50 -23.84
N PRO A 104 -8.92 -35.33 -23.79
CA PRO A 104 -8.88 -36.61 -24.47
C PRO A 104 -8.71 -36.31 -25.95
N THR A 105 -7.59 -36.73 -26.52
CA THR A 105 -7.34 -36.71 -27.95
C THR A 105 -8.36 -37.64 -28.61
N GLY A 106 -9.55 -37.14 -28.93
CA GLY A 106 -10.58 -37.92 -29.62
C GLY A 106 -12.04 -37.55 -29.35
N LEU A 107 -12.35 -36.73 -28.34
CA LEU A 107 -13.72 -36.24 -28.11
C LEU A 107 -13.73 -34.73 -28.34
N GLY A 108 -14.58 -34.28 -29.26
CA GLY A 108 -14.73 -32.87 -29.60
C GLY A 108 -15.06 -31.98 -28.39
N ASP A 109 -15.09 -30.67 -28.65
CA ASP A 109 -15.16 -29.54 -27.70
C ASP A 109 -16.38 -29.50 -26.74
N GLY A 110 -17.10 -30.61 -26.55
CA GLY A 110 -18.32 -30.73 -25.76
C GLY A 110 -18.47 -32.07 -25.02
N GLY A 111 -17.37 -32.68 -24.57
CA GLY A 111 -17.43 -33.89 -23.74
C GLY A 111 -18.22 -33.65 -22.45
N TRP A 112 -19.31 -34.39 -22.26
CA TRP A 112 -20.11 -34.36 -21.04
C TRP A 112 -19.24 -34.80 -19.85
N ALA A 113 -19.01 -33.88 -18.91
CA ALA A 113 -18.45 -34.21 -17.60
C ALA A 113 -19.61 -34.53 -16.64
N PRO A 114 -19.58 -35.64 -15.89
CA PRO A 114 -20.58 -35.90 -14.87
C PRO A 114 -20.57 -34.76 -13.82
N PRO A 115 -21.74 -34.34 -13.31
CA PRO A 115 -21.80 -33.36 -12.23
C PRO A 115 -21.09 -33.91 -10.99
N PRO A 116 -20.45 -33.04 -10.17
CA PRO A 116 -19.73 -33.46 -8.97
C PRO A 116 -20.64 -34.27 -8.04
N ALA A 117 -20.13 -35.39 -7.55
CA ALA A 117 -20.87 -36.35 -6.74
C ALA A 117 -21.08 -35.87 -5.29
N SER A 118 -20.28 -34.90 -4.83
CA SER A 118 -20.36 -34.32 -3.48
C SER A 118 -20.15 -32.80 -3.49
N SER A 119 -20.46 -32.15 -2.36
CA SER A 119 -20.09 -30.76 -2.09
C SER A 119 -18.58 -30.55 -2.17
N ASP A 120 -17.82 -31.50 -1.63
CA ASP A 120 -16.37 -31.39 -1.50
C ASP A 120 -15.69 -31.50 -2.86
N GLU A 121 -16.21 -32.38 -3.73
CA GLU A 121 -15.74 -32.51 -5.11
C GLU A 121 -16.07 -31.25 -5.93
N ARG A 122 -17.23 -30.63 -5.70
CA ARG A 122 -17.57 -29.35 -6.33
C ARG A 122 -16.62 -28.23 -5.89
N LEU A 123 -16.35 -28.12 -4.60
CA LEU A 123 -15.42 -27.13 -4.04
C LEU A 123 -14.00 -27.33 -4.58
N ALA A 124 -13.54 -28.58 -4.68
CA ALA A 124 -12.25 -28.90 -5.30
C ALA A 124 -12.20 -28.43 -6.77
N GLN A 125 -13.25 -28.69 -7.56
CA GLN A 125 -13.34 -28.22 -8.95
C GLN A 125 -13.36 -26.69 -9.07
N GLU A 126 -14.07 -26.00 -8.17
CA GLU A 126 -14.12 -24.53 -8.14
C GLU A 126 -12.74 -23.93 -7.84
N VAL A 127 -12.03 -24.50 -6.85
CA VAL A 127 -10.66 -24.11 -6.49
C VAL A 127 -9.70 -24.38 -7.65
N GLU A 128 -9.78 -25.54 -8.29
CA GLU A 128 -8.97 -25.87 -9.48
C GLU A 128 -9.22 -24.89 -10.63
N ALA A 129 -10.48 -24.54 -10.89
CA ALA A 129 -10.83 -23.56 -11.90
C ALA A 129 -10.24 -22.18 -11.61
N VAL A 130 -10.28 -21.71 -10.36
CA VAL A 130 -9.66 -20.45 -9.95
C VAL A 130 -8.14 -20.48 -10.14
N LEU A 131 -7.49 -21.56 -9.71
CA LEU A 131 -6.04 -21.74 -9.83
C LEU A 131 -5.59 -21.67 -11.29
N HIS A 132 -6.26 -22.40 -12.18
CA HIS A 132 -5.95 -22.38 -13.62
C HIS A 132 -6.24 -21.03 -14.26
N ALA A 133 -7.39 -20.41 -13.96
CA ALA A 133 -7.74 -19.11 -14.52
C ALA A 133 -6.71 -18.03 -14.13
N VAL A 134 -6.23 -18.06 -12.89
CA VAL A 134 -5.19 -17.15 -12.43
C VAL A 134 -3.83 -17.48 -13.05
N ALA A 135 -3.41 -18.75 -13.11
CA ALA A 135 -2.17 -19.14 -13.76
C ALA A 135 -2.12 -18.70 -15.23
N ASP A 136 -3.21 -18.89 -15.97
CA ASP A 136 -3.35 -18.44 -17.36
C ASP A 136 -3.29 -16.90 -17.48
N ARG A 137 -3.92 -16.19 -16.54
CA ARG A 137 -3.85 -14.71 -16.49
C ARG A 137 -2.42 -14.24 -16.23
N LEU A 138 -1.72 -14.86 -15.29
CA LEU A 138 -0.31 -14.57 -14.99
C LEU A 138 0.58 -14.85 -16.22
N ALA A 139 0.37 -15.98 -16.90
CA ALA A 139 1.12 -16.33 -18.10
C ALA A 139 0.92 -15.32 -19.24
N ARG A 140 -0.32 -14.89 -19.50
CA ARG A 140 -0.61 -13.81 -20.46
C ARG A 140 0.09 -12.51 -20.07
N ARG A 141 0.02 -12.14 -18.80
CA ARG A 141 0.63 -10.91 -18.30
C ARG A 141 2.16 -10.91 -18.36
N VAL A 142 2.78 -12.08 -18.15
CA VAL A 142 4.22 -12.30 -18.40
C VAL A 142 4.57 -12.08 -19.87
N ALA A 143 3.77 -12.60 -20.80
CA ALA A 143 3.98 -12.39 -22.23
C ALA A 143 3.82 -10.91 -22.62
N GLU A 144 2.82 -10.21 -22.07
CA GLU A 144 2.60 -8.78 -22.25
C GLU A 144 3.79 -7.95 -21.74
N LEU A 145 4.32 -8.25 -20.56
CA LEU A 145 5.54 -7.62 -20.06
C LEU A 145 6.69 -7.83 -21.05
N GLY A 146 6.89 -9.06 -21.53
CA GLY A 146 7.93 -9.37 -22.52
C GLY A 146 7.79 -8.58 -23.84
N GLN A 147 6.56 -8.28 -24.27
CA GLN A 147 6.30 -7.43 -25.45
C GLN A 147 6.53 -5.94 -25.14
N GLN A 148 6.07 -5.47 -23.99
CA GLN A 148 6.21 -4.07 -23.56
C GLN A 148 7.70 -3.70 -23.38
N MET A 149 8.51 -4.59 -22.81
CA MET A 149 9.95 -4.39 -22.62
C MET A 149 10.78 -4.38 -23.92
N ARG A 150 10.15 -4.68 -25.07
CA ARG A 150 10.77 -4.58 -26.41
C ARG A 150 10.41 -3.27 -27.12
N ARG A 151 9.51 -2.45 -26.57
CA ARG A 151 9.09 -1.18 -27.17
C ARG A 151 10.17 -0.11 -26.96
N PRO A 152 10.68 0.51 -28.04
CA PRO A 152 11.72 1.53 -27.93
C PRO A 152 11.35 2.67 -26.98
N GLU A 153 10.09 3.10 -26.99
CA GLU A 153 9.60 4.23 -26.19
C GLU A 153 9.66 3.94 -24.69
N VAL A 154 9.50 2.68 -24.30
CA VAL A 154 9.57 2.24 -22.90
C VAL A 154 11.02 2.12 -22.46
N VAL A 155 11.88 1.65 -23.36
CA VAL A 155 13.29 1.37 -23.08
C VAL A 155 14.16 2.63 -23.16
N SER A 156 13.77 3.63 -23.94
CA SER A 156 14.54 4.86 -24.12
C SER A 156 14.42 5.83 -22.95
N ASP A 157 13.38 5.69 -22.11
CA ASP A 157 13.17 6.53 -20.93
C ASP A 157 13.18 5.71 -19.63
N ARG A 158 14.12 6.03 -18.75
CA ARG A 158 14.34 5.35 -17.47
C ARG A 158 13.12 5.45 -16.54
N TRP A 159 12.43 6.59 -16.54
CA TRP A 159 11.24 6.79 -15.70
C TRP A 159 10.07 5.94 -16.18
N THR A 160 9.83 5.90 -17.49
CA THR A 160 8.81 5.07 -18.13
C THR A 160 9.07 3.59 -17.88
N LEU A 161 10.30 3.09 -18.12
CA LEU A 161 10.66 1.70 -17.86
C LEU A 161 10.39 1.28 -16.40
N MET A 162 10.77 2.16 -15.47
CA MET A 162 10.60 1.93 -14.04
C MET A 162 9.12 1.98 -13.61
N ALA A 163 8.34 2.89 -14.18
CA ALA A 163 6.90 2.98 -13.93
C ALA A 163 6.17 1.72 -14.42
N GLU A 164 6.49 1.25 -15.63
CA GLU A 164 5.93 0.02 -16.19
C GLU A 164 6.30 -1.19 -15.33
N LEU A 165 7.58 -1.37 -14.99
CA LEU A 165 8.01 -2.50 -14.16
C LEU A 165 7.32 -2.49 -12.79
N GLN A 166 7.19 -1.33 -12.13
CA GLN A 166 6.47 -1.23 -10.87
C GLN A 166 4.99 -1.57 -11.03
N ALA A 167 4.34 -1.11 -12.11
CA ALA A 167 2.93 -1.39 -12.39
C ALA A 167 2.68 -2.89 -12.62
N PHE A 168 3.51 -3.54 -13.45
CA PHE A 168 3.43 -4.99 -13.67
C PHE A 168 3.62 -5.77 -12.37
N ARG A 169 4.60 -5.39 -11.54
CA ARG A 169 4.84 -6.05 -10.25
C ARG A 169 3.67 -5.89 -9.28
N ALA A 170 3.07 -4.71 -9.24
CA ALA A 170 1.88 -4.46 -8.42
C ALA A 170 0.70 -5.33 -8.90
N ASP A 171 0.47 -5.40 -10.21
CA ASP A 171 -0.58 -6.22 -10.83
C ASP A 171 -0.36 -7.72 -10.59
N PHE A 172 0.88 -8.22 -10.72
CA PHE A 172 1.22 -9.59 -10.36
C PHE A 172 0.92 -9.88 -8.90
N ARG A 173 1.32 -9.00 -7.97
CA ARG A 173 1.05 -9.19 -6.53
C ARG A 173 -0.44 -9.21 -6.21
N VAL A 174 -1.23 -8.34 -6.83
CA VAL A 174 -2.69 -8.33 -6.66
C VAL A 174 -3.27 -9.63 -7.18
N THR A 175 -2.91 -10.04 -8.39
CA THR A 175 -3.41 -11.26 -9.03
C THR A 175 -3.03 -12.53 -8.24
N ILE A 176 -1.81 -12.61 -7.72
CA ILE A 176 -1.37 -13.73 -6.85
C ILE A 176 -2.09 -13.68 -5.50
N GLY A 177 -2.32 -12.48 -4.95
CA GLY A 177 -3.14 -12.31 -3.75
C GLY A 177 -4.60 -12.73 -3.96
N ASP A 178 -5.16 -12.47 -5.14
CA ASP A 178 -6.51 -12.92 -5.53
C ASP A 178 -6.58 -14.43 -5.60
N LEU A 179 -5.54 -15.11 -6.11
CA LEU A 179 -5.46 -16.57 -6.09
C LEU A 179 -5.61 -17.10 -4.66
N VAL A 180 -4.80 -16.61 -3.72
CA VAL A 180 -4.85 -17.07 -2.32
C VAL A 180 -6.18 -16.73 -1.67
N TYR A 181 -6.68 -15.51 -1.89
CA TYR A 181 -7.95 -15.08 -1.29
C TYR A 181 -9.14 -15.88 -1.80
N LEU A 182 -9.29 -16.03 -3.11
CA LEU A 182 -10.46 -16.68 -3.72
C LEU A 182 -10.49 -18.18 -3.40
N THR A 183 -9.32 -18.82 -3.36
CA THR A 183 -9.24 -20.24 -2.98
C THR A 183 -9.48 -20.45 -1.49
N ALA A 184 -9.03 -19.56 -0.61
CA ALA A 184 -9.37 -19.63 0.82
C ALA A 184 -10.86 -19.32 1.09
N ALA A 185 -11.44 -18.35 0.38
CA ALA A 185 -12.83 -17.95 0.50
C ALA A 185 -13.84 -18.99 0.00
N ALA A 186 -13.38 -20.00 -0.76
CA ALA A 186 -14.20 -21.15 -1.13
C ALA A 186 -14.55 -22.03 0.09
N PHE A 187 -13.75 -21.98 1.16
CA PHE A 187 -13.88 -22.88 2.31
C PHE A 187 -14.47 -22.22 3.56
N ASP A 188 -14.29 -20.90 3.73
CA ASP A 188 -14.80 -20.17 4.89
C ASP A 188 -14.94 -18.66 4.59
N ASP A 189 -15.69 -17.94 5.42
CA ASP A 189 -15.74 -16.48 5.36
C ASP A 189 -14.43 -15.90 5.93
N VAL A 190 -13.63 -15.33 5.03
CA VAL A 190 -12.27 -14.85 5.34
C VAL A 190 -12.05 -13.45 4.81
N ARG A 191 -11.21 -12.69 5.50
CA ARG A 191 -10.75 -11.38 5.04
C ARG A 191 -9.38 -11.50 4.40
N ARG A 192 -9.11 -10.66 3.40
CA ARG A 192 -7.80 -10.60 2.72
C ARG A 192 -6.65 -10.34 3.68
N GLU A 193 -6.88 -9.52 4.70
CA GLU A 193 -5.90 -9.19 5.74
C GLU A 193 -5.46 -10.41 6.57
N ASP A 194 -6.32 -11.42 6.68
CA ASP A 194 -6.06 -12.61 7.49
C ASP A 194 -5.40 -13.74 6.69
N VAL A 195 -5.63 -13.81 5.36
CA VAL A 195 -5.20 -14.96 4.54
C VAL A 195 -4.17 -14.65 3.48
N VAL A 196 -4.08 -13.41 2.98
CA VAL A 196 -3.15 -13.08 1.88
C VAL A 196 -1.77 -12.69 2.43
N PRO A 197 -0.69 -13.43 2.07
CA PRO A 197 0.66 -13.13 2.54
C PRO A 197 1.06 -11.67 2.27
N GLY A 198 1.52 -10.97 3.32
CA GLY A 198 2.02 -9.61 3.22
C GLY A 198 0.97 -8.54 2.86
N TYR A 199 -0.33 -8.84 2.85
CA TYR A 199 -1.39 -7.86 2.57
C TYR A 199 -1.48 -6.78 3.65
N ALA A 200 -1.46 -7.17 4.93
CA ALA A 200 -1.48 -6.22 6.05
C ALA A 200 -0.30 -5.22 6.00
N ASN A 201 0.90 -5.68 5.63
CA ASN A 201 2.07 -4.82 5.45
C ASN A 201 1.87 -3.81 4.30
N GLN A 202 1.22 -4.23 3.22
CA GLN A 202 0.91 -3.37 2.06
C GLN A 202 -0.13 -2.29 2.39
N VAL A 203 -1.15 -2.65 3.17
CA VAL A 203 -2.16 -1.70 3.68
C VAL A 203 -1.50 -0.72 4.65
N GLY A 204 -0.71 -1.23 5.61
CA GLY A 204 0.01 -0.40 6.58
C GLY A 204 0.97 0.60 5.93
N ALA A 205 1.73 0.16 4.91
CA ALA A 205 2.63 1.06 4.17
C ALA A 205 1.87 2.20 3.45
N ARG A 206 0.67 1.92 2.94
CA ARG A 206 -0.18 2.93 2.26
C ARG A 206 -0.87 3.87 3.25
N ALA A 207 -1.33 3.35 4.39
CA ALA A 207 -1.83 4.18 5.49
C ALA A 207 -0.72 5.13 6.00
N ALA A 208 0.51 4.62 6.16
CA ALA A 208 1.67 5.42 6.54
C ALA A 208 2.01 6.48 5.47
N LEU A 209 1.93 6.13 4.18
CA LEU A 209 2.14 7.08 3.08
C LEU A 209 1.10 8.21 3.12
N ARG A 210 -0.18 7.88 3.30
CA ARG A 210 -1.25 8.88 3.43
C ARG A 210 -1.00 9.83 4.61
N ALA A 211 -0.62 9.30 5.76
CA ALA A 211 -0.29 10.11 6.93
C ALA A 211 0.91 11.04 6.65
N ALA A 212 1.98 10.52 6.04
CA ALA A 212 3.16 11.29 5.69
C ALA A 212 2.84 12.40 4.66
N ALA A 213 1.98 12.13 3.69
CA ALA A 213 1.53 13.10 2.70
C ALA A 213 0.70 14.23 3.34
N ALA A 214 -0.17 13.90 4.29
CA ALA A 214 -0.94 14.88 5.04
C ALA A 214 -0.06 15.79 5.91
N ASP A 215 0.96 15.22 6.55
CA ASP A 215 1.97 15.96 7.30
C ASP A 215 2.80 16.88 6.40
N LEU A 216 3.24 16.39 5.24
CA LEU A 216 3.94 17.19 4.23
C LEU A 216 3.07 18.37 3.80
N ARG A 217 1.82 18.12 3.38
CA ARG A 217 0.89 19.15 2.93
C ARG A 217 0.71 20.25 3.98
N ARG A 218 0.43 19.87 5.22
CA ARG A 218 0.32 20.84 6.34
C ARG A 218 1.60 21.66 6.49
N SER A 219 2.75 21.00 6.43
CA SER A 219 4.06 21.64 6.59
C SER A 219 4.37 22.62 5.46
N LEU A 220 3.98 22.29 4.22
CA LEU A 220 4.15 23.14 3.05
C LEU A 220 3.16 24.32 3.06
N GLN A 221 1.90 24.10 3.42
CA GLN A 221 0.91 25.17 3.58
C GLN A 221 1.37 26.24 4.59
N GLY A 222 1.84 25.83 5.77
CA GLY A 222 2.39 26.77 6.76
C GLY A 222 3.69 27.46 6.30
N ARG A 223 4.41 26.95 5.31
CA ARG A 223 5.54 27.65 4.66
C ARG A 223 5.04 28.66 3.64
N LEU A 224 4.03 28.33 2.84
CA LEU A 224 3.41 29.25 1.88
C LEU A 224 2.78 30.46 2.57
N GLU A 225 2.06 30.25 3.68
CA GLU A 225 1.50 31.33 4.50
C GLU A 225 2.58 32.30 5.03
N ARG A 226 3.74 31.76 5.41
CA ARG A 226 4.90 32.57 5.83
C ARG A 226 5.54 33.29 4.65
N ALA A 227 5.65 32.63 3.49
CA ALA A 227 6.21 33.22 2.27
C ALA A 227 5.39 34.39 1.72
N ALA A 228 4.06 34.29 1.83
CA ALA A 228 3.14 35.37 1.47
C ALA A 228 3.40 36.67 2.26
N ARG A 229 3.89 36.55 3.51
CA ARG A 229 4.20 37.69 4.39
C ARG A 229 5.66 38.11 4.36
N ALA A 230 6.52 37.33 3.71
CA ALA A 230 7.97 37.58 3.67
C ALA A 230 8.33 38.60 2.60
N GLU A 231 9.45 39.32 2.80
CA GLU A 231 10.05 40.19 1.79
C GLU A 231 10.61 39.40 0.60
N ALA A 232 10.72 40.04 -0.57
CA ALA A 232 11.15 39.38 -1.81
C ALA A 232 12.53 38.70 -1.70
N ARG A 233 13.46 39.28 -0.92
CA ARG A 233 14.81 38.74 -0.66
C ARG A 233 14.83 37.53 0.28
N ALA A 234 13.80 37.35 1.11
CA ALA A 234 13.71 36.24 2.06
C ALA A 234 13.06 34.99 1.45
N ARG A 235 12.27 35.16 0.38
CA ARG A 235 11.54 34.07 -0.30
C ARG A 235 12.45 33.00 -0.93
N PRO A 236 13.62 33.30 -1.53
CA PRO A 236 14.53 32.25 -2.04
C PRO A 236 14.97 31.25 -0.96
N ALA A 237 15.23 31.72 0.26
CA ALA A 237 15.55 30.85 1.39
C ALA A 237 14.36 29.94 1.76
N MET A 238 13.12 30.42 1.62
CA MET A 238 11.93 29.60 1.82
C MET A 238 11.74 28.56 0.71
N ALA A 239 12.06 28.89 -0.55
CA ALA A 239 12.08 27.94 -1.66
C ALA A 239 12.99 26.75 -1.35
N ARG A 240 14.19 27.03 -0.82
CA ARG A 240 15.14 26.01 -0.37
C ARG A 240 14.59 25.13 0.75
N GLN A 241 13.95 25.72 1.76
CA GLN A 241 13.32 24.95 2.86
C GLN A 241 12.18 24.04 2.37
N VAL A 242 11.44 24.47 1.35
CA VAL A 242 10.41 23.63 0.73
C VAL A 242 11.05 22.47 -0.04
N ALA A 243 12.11 22.72 -0.81
CA ALA A 243 12.89 21.68 -1.48
C ALA A 243 13.48 20.64 -0.50
N GLU A 244 13.99 21.10 0.65
CA GLU A 244 14.48 20.23 1.74
C GLU A 244 13.37 19.38 2.34
N SER A 245 12.16 19.93 2.47
CA SER A 245 10.99 19.19 2.98
C SER A 245 10.55 18.08 2.01
N LEU A 246 10.59 18.34 0.70
CA LEU A 246 10.35 17.33 -0.33
C LEU A 246 11.41 16.22 -0.28
N SER A 247 12.68 16.58 -0.09
CA SER A 247 13.77 15.63 0.07
C SER A 247 13.60 14.76 1.32
N ALA A 248 13.17 15.36 2.43
CA ALA A 248 12.90 14.62 3.66
C ALA A 248 11.73 13.65 3.47
N PHE A 249 10.67 14.08 2.78
CA PHE A 249 9.51 13.23 2.51
C PHE A 249 9.87 11.96 1.72
N VAL A 250 10.64 12.06 0.63
CA VAL A 250 11.02 10.89 -0.19
C VAL A 250 11.99 9.95 0.53
N SER A 251 12.65 10.42 1.59
CA SER A 251 13.54 9.60 2.43
C SER A 251 12.80 8.81 3.52
N LEU A 252 11.51 9.10 3.75
CA LEU A 252 10.71 8.40 4.75
C LEU A 252 10.50 6.92 4.34
N PRO A 253 10.46 5.97 5.29
CA PRO A 253 10.12 4.58 4.99
C PRO A 253 8.78 4.42 4.24
N ALA A 254 7.81 5.31 4.51
CA ALA A 254 6.51 5.32 3.87
C ALA A 254 6.57 5.67 2.36
N ALA A 255 7.60 6.41 1.93
CA ALA A 255 7.79 6.80 0.53
C ALA A 255 8.09 5.61 -0.40
N VAL A 256 8.43 4.45 0.17
CA VAL A 256 8.56 3.18 -0.59
C VAL A 256 7.23 2.83 -1.29
N ALA A 257 6.09 3.22 -0.74
CA ALA A 257 4.79 2.98 -1.34
C ALA A 257 4.41 3.98 -2.46
N LEU A 258 5.22 5.02 -2.71
CA LEU A 258 5.01 5.92 -3.84
C LEU A 258 5.24 5.20 -5.17
N ARG A 259 4.40 5.54 -6.15
CA ARG A 259 4.62 5.13 -7.54
C ARG A 259 5.76 5.93 -8.15
N THR A 260 6.46 5.33 -9.10
CA THR A 260 7.57 5.95 -9.84
C THR A 260 7.21 7.32 -10.43
N PRO A 261 6.05 7.51 -11.11
CA PRO A 261 5.67 8.83 -11.61
C PRO A 261 5.48 9.87 -10.49
N GLN A 262 5.03 9.43 -9.31
CA GLN A 262 4.86 10.32 -8.15
C GLN A 262 6.22 10.77 -7.61
N LYS A 263 7.21 9.86 -7.55
CA LYS A 263 8.59 10.20 -7.16
C LYS A 263 9.23 11.16 -8.17
N GLN A 264 9.02 10.93 -9.47
CA GLN A 264 9.47 11.84 -10.52
C GLN A 264 8.90 13.24 -10.32
N GLN A 265 7.59 13.36 -10.09
CA GLN A 265 6.92 14.64 -9.84
C GLN A 265 7.54 15.37 -8.64
N VAL A 266 7.90 14.67 -7.55
CA VAL A 266 8.58 15.28 -6.41
C VAL A 266 9.95 15.85 -6.82
N LEU A 267 10.72 15.12 -7.63
CA LEU A 267 12.02 15.58 -8.11
C LEU A 267 11.91 16.79 -9.05
N GLU A 268 10.90 16.82 -9.92
CA GLU A 268 10.61 17.95 -10.81
C GLU A 268 10.27 19.22 -10.04
N VAL A 269 9.38 19.11 -9.05
CA VAL A 269 9.02 20.24 -8.19
C VAL A 269 10.24 20.69 -7.38
N ARG A 270 11.02 19.73 -6.85
CA ARG A 270 12.24 20.04 -6.10
C ARG A 270 13.28 20.77 -6.97
N ALA A 271 13.50 20.36 -8.21
CA ALA A 271 14.43 21.02 -9.12
C ALA A 271 14.01 22.48 -9.36
N ARG A 272 12.74 22.71 -9.70
CA ARG A 272 12.20 24.07 -9.89
C ARG A 272 12.31 24.95 -8.65
N LEU A 273 12.14 24.36 -7.46
CA LEU A 273 12.33 25.08 -6.19
C LEU A 273 13.78 25.44 -5.92
N LEU A 274 14.74 24.60 -6.32
CA LEU A 274 16.17 24.90 -6.22
C LEU A 274 16.57 26.01 -7.20
N ASP A 275 16.01 26.01 -8.41
CA ASP A 275 16.18 27.10 -9.37
C ASP A 275 15.63 28.42 -8.80
N ALA A 276 14.43 28.39 -8.22
CA ALA A 276 13.85 29.54 -7.55
C ALA A 276 14.70 30.01 -6.35
N ALA A 277 15.28 29.07 -5.59
CA ALA A 277 16.15 29.37 -4.45
C ALA A 277 17.48 30.02 -4.86
N ALA A 278 17.92 29.87 -6.11
CA ALA A 278 19.15 30.47 -6.63
C ALA A 278 18.96 31.95 -7.04
N LEU A 279 17.71 32.44 -7.13
CA LEU A 279 17.42 33.83 -7.45
C LEU A 279 17.68 34.75 -6.25
N ALA A 280 18.04 36.02 -6.54
CA ALA A 280 18.26 37.02 -5.51
C ALA A 280 16.95 37.49 -4.85
N GLU A 281 15.87 37.55 -5.63
CA GLU A 281 14.53 37.96 -5.20
C GLU A 281 13.48 37.10 -5.89
N LEU A 282 12.38 36.81 -5.18
CA LEU A 282 11.24 36.09 -5.72
C LEU A 282 9.96 36.91 -5.56
N ALA A 283 9.09 36.87 -6.58
CA ALA A 283 7.74 37.41 -6.51
C ALA A 283 6.89 36.65 -5.47
N PRO A 284 5.85 37.28 -4.88
CA PRO A 284 5.01 36.65 -3.87
C PRO A 284 4.33 35.36 -4.37
N ASP A 285 3.92 35.34 -5.64
CA ASP A 285 3.16 34.23 -6.23
C ASP A 285 4.06 33.11 -6.80
N ALA A 286 5.38 33.33 -6.87
CA ALA A 286 6.31 32.37 -7.47
C ALA A 286 6.35 31.04 -6.69
N LEU A 287 6.34 31.10 -5.35
CA LEU A 287 6.32 29.89 -4.52
C LEU A 287 4.97 29.17 -4.52
N PRO A 288 3.82 29.86 -4.31
CA PRO A 288 2.50 29.26 -4.51
C PRO A 288 2.35 28.58 -5.87
N GLY A 289 2.76 29.25 -6.95
CA GLY A 289 2.67 28.71 -8.31
C GLY A 289 3.46 27.43 -8.56
N LEU A 290 4.51 27.16 -7.78
CA LEU A 290 5.27 25.91 -7.85
C LEU A 290 4.72 24.81 -6.93
N VAL A 291 4.19 25.18 -5.77
CA VAL A 291 3.88 24.23 -4.69
C VAL A 291 2.41 23.82 -4.70
N GLU A 292 1.47 24.73 -4.96
CA GLU A 292 0.03 24.44 -4.91
C GLU A 292 -0.42 23.38 -5.92
N PRO A 293 0.05 23.38 -7.19
CA PRO A 293 -0.29 22.32 -8.13
C PRO A 293 0.18 20.94 -7.68
N TYR A 294 1.36 20.89 -7.04
CA TYR A 294 1.87 19.64 -6.47
C TYR A 294 1.04 19.18 -5.26
N LEU A 295 0.62 20.09 -4.39
CA LEU A 295 -0.25 19.75 -3.26
C LEU A 295 -1.61 19.20 -3.71
N ALA A 296 -2.21 19.79 -4.74
CA ALA A 296 -3.45 19.29 -5.33
C ALA A 296 -3.28 17.88 -5.92
N ALA A 297 -2.20 17.65 -6.69
CA ALA A 297 -1.90 16.34 -7.23
C ALA A 297 -1.63 15.30 -6.13
N LEU A 298 -0.93 15.66 -5.06
CA LEU A 298 -0.66 14.78 -3.92
C LEU A 298 -1.97 14.38 -3.20
N GLU A 299 -2.91 15.31 -3.05
CA GLU A 299 -4.23 15.03 -2.46
C GLU A 299 -5.02 14.01 -3.31
N GLU A 300 -5.11 14.24 -4.62
CA GLU A 300 -5.76 13.30 -5.55
C GLU A 300 -5.12 11.90 -5.52
N GLN A 301 -3.79 11.85 -5.48
CA GLN A 301 -3.03 10.60 -5.36
C GLN A 301 -3.35 9.85 -4.06
N MET A 302 -3.49 10.56 -2.94
CA MET A 302 -3.82 9.93 -1.65
C MET A 302 -5.29 9.50 -1.56
N GLU A 303 -6.19 10.19 -2.26
CA GLU A 303 -7.56 9.73 -2.43
C GLU A 303 -7.62 8.45 -3.26
N GLU A 304 -6.85 8.34 -4.35
CA GLU A 304 -6.75 7.11 -5.15
C GLU A 304 -6.23 5.95 -4.30
N VAL A 305 -5.16 6.17 -3.51
CA VAL A 305 -4.64 5.19 -2.56
C VAL A 305 -5.72 4.76 -1.56
N THR A 306 -6.49 5.73 -1.05
CA THR A 306 -7.56 5.46 -0.10
C THR A 306 -8.66 4.61 -0.71
N ARG A 307 -9.15 4.97 -1.92
CA ARG A 307 -10.19 4.22 -2.64
C ARG A 307 -9.73 2.81 -3.01
N ALA A 308 -8.49 2.66 -3.47
CA ALA A 308 -7.99 1.38 -3.95
C ALA A 308 -7.59 0.41 -2.83
N TRP A 309 -7.13 0.90 -1.67
CA TRP A 309 -6.51 0.05 -0.64
C TRP A 309 -7.04 0.24 0.77
N LEU A 310 -7.50 1.44 1.14
CA LEU A 310 -7.73 1.77 2.55
C LEU A 310 -9.20 1.79 2.96
N VAL A 311 -10.16 1.54 2.06
CA VAL A 311 -11.60 1.56 2.40
C VAL A 311 -11.93 0.58 3.53
N VAL A 312 -11.52 -0.68 3.42
CA VAL A 312 -11.81 -1.72 4.43
C VAL A 312 -11.03 -1.43 5.72
N HIS A 313 -9.75 -1.06 5.58
CA HIS A 313 -8.90 -0.64 6.69
C HIS A 313 -9.52 0.50 7.49
N ASP A 314 -9.91 1.59 6.83
CA ASP A 314 -10.42 2.79 7.49
C ASP A 314 -11.75 2.50 8.20
N ARG A 315 -12.62 1.68 7.60
CA ARG A 315 -13.86 1.22 8.24
C ARG A 315 -13.58 0.38 9.49
N SER A 316 -12.57 -0.50 9.44
CA SER A 316 -12.14 -1.31 10.58
C SER A 316 -11.59 -0.45 11.73
N VAL A 317 -10.73 0.53 11.40
CA VAL A 317 -10.21 1.49 12.39
C VAL A 317 -11.32 2.35 12.97
N TRP A 318 -12.26 2.81 12.14
CA TRP A 318 -13.42 3.58 12.57
C TRP A 318 -14.29 2.80 13.57
N ALA A 319 -14.62 1.55 13.26
CA ALA A 319 -15.38 0.68 14.16
C ALA A 319 -14.62 0.43 15.47
N THR A 320 -13.31 0.20 15.39
CA THR A 320 -12.45 0.02 16.57
C THR A 320 -12.44 1.27 17.45
N CYS A 321 -12.38 2.46 16.85
CA CYS A 321 -12.48 3.72 17.58
C CYS A 321 -13.85 3.84 18.24
N GLY A 322 -14.94 3.58 17.52
CA GLY A 322 -16.31 3.61 18.05
C GLY A 322 -16.47 2.74 19.30
N LEU A 323 -16.03 1.48 19.23
CA LEU A 323 -16.05 0.56 20.37
C LEU A 323 -15.26 1.10 21.58
N LYS A 324 -14.08 1.67 21.36
CA LYS A 324 -13.29 2.27 22.44
C LYS A 324 -13.98 3.49 23.04
N LEU A 325 -14.65 4.32 22.25
CA LEU A 325 -15.41 5.46 22.77
C LEU A 325 -16.60 5.03 23.62
N GLU A 326 -17.30 3.94 23.25
CA GLU A 326 -18.34 3.33 24.08
C GLU A 326 -17.78 2.79 25.41
N GLN A 327 -16.62 2.13 25.37
CA GLN A 327 -15.94 1.65 26.58
C GLN A 327 -15.50 2.80 27.49
N ALA A 328 -14.99 3.91 26.93
CA ALA A 328 -14.63 5.09 27.70
C ALA A 328 -15.84 5.71 28.40
N ASP A 329 -16.97 5.82 27.70
CA ASP A 329 -18.23 6.33 28.24
C ASP A 329 -18.77 5.47 29.39
N MET A 330 -18.65 4.14 29.26
CA MET A 330 -18.97 3.20 30.33
C MET A 330 -18.09 3.45 31.57
N HIS A 331 -16.78 3.61 31.39
CA HIS A 331 -15.88 3.92 32.52
C HIS A 331 -16.23 5.25 33.20
N LEU A 332 -16.59 6.29 32.44
CA LEU A 332 -17.02 7.58 32.99
C LEU A 332 -18.34 7.46 33.76
N THR A 333 -19.27 6.67 33.25
CA THR A 333 -20.56 6.40 33.92
C THR A 333 -20.36 5.67 35.24
N LEU A 334 -19.39 4.77 35.30
CA LEU A 334 -19.03 4.00 36.50
C LEU A 334 -18.07 4.74 37.46
N GLY A 335 -17.66 5.98 37.14
CA GLY A 335 -16.68 6.73 37.95
C GLY A 335 -15.28 6.09 37.98
N SER A 336 -14.95 5.29 36.97
CA SER A 336 -13.69 4.55 36.88
C SER A 336 -12.61 5.37 36.18
N ARG A 337 -11.38 5.34 36.71
CA ARG A 337 -10.20 5.95 36.06
C ARG A 337 -9.80 5.26 34.74
N GLY A 338 -10.46 4.18 34.36
CA GLY A 338 -10.21 3.48 33.10
C GLY A 338 -10.53 4.30 31.84
N ALA A 339 -11.34 5.34 31.96
CA ALA A 339 -11.74 6.19 30.83
C ALA A 339 -10.56 6.87 30.14
N GLU A 340 -9.62 7.42 30.92
CA GLU A 340 -8.42 8.09 30.41
C GLU A 340 -7.59 7.15 29.54
N ARG A 341 -7.29 5.94 30.05
CA ARG A 341 -6.54 4.92 29.31
C ARG A 341 -7.25 4.55 28.00
N VAL A 342 -8.55 4.28 28.06
CA VAL A 342 -9.32 3.85 26.88
C VAL A 342 -9.40 4.97 25.84
N LEU A 343 -9.54 6.24 26.26
CA LEU A 343 -9.49 7.39 25.37
C LEU A 343 -8.12 7.55 24.71
N ALA A 344 -7.02 7.41 25.47
CA ALA A 344 -5.67 7.44 24.92
C ALA A 344 -5.48 6.34 23.86
N GLU A 345 -5.94 5.11 24.14
CA GLU A 345 -5.92 4.02 23.16
C GLU A 345 -6.77 4.30 21.91
N ALA A 346 -7.92 4.97 22.07
CA ALA A 346 -8.76 5.37 20.94
C ALA A 346 -8.05 6.40 20.07
N VAL A 347 -7.38 7.38 20.68
CA VAL A 347 -6.62 8.42 19.97
C VAL A 347 -5.42 7.83 19.23
N GLU A 348 -4.72 6.88 19.85
CA GLU A 348 -3.64 6.12 19.20
C GLU A 348 -4.15 5.31 18.01
N ALA A 349 -5.24 4.55 18.19
CA ALA A 349 -5.85 3.75 17.11
C ALA A 349 -6.32 4.63 15.94
N ALA A 350 -6.96 5.78 16.23
CA ALA A 350 -7.39 6.73 15.21
C ALA A 350 -6.21 7.36 14.44
N GLY A 351 -4.98 7.24 14.95
CA GLY A 351 -3.78 7.62 14.21
C GLY A 351 -3.64 6.96 12.84
N ALA A 352 -4.19 5.76 12.66
CA ALA A 352 -4.21 5.08 11.36
C ALA A 352 -5.13 5.77 10.32
N LEU A 353 -6.00 6.67 10.75
CA LEU A 353 -6.88 7.48 9.89
C LEU A 353 -6.25 8.83 9.50
N LEU A 354 -5.00 9.11 9.90
CA LEU A 354 -4.32 10.35 9.53
C LEU A 354 -4.31 10.55 8.00
N GLY A 355 -4.60 11.77 7.58
CA GLY A 355 -4.73 12.17 6.19
C GLY A 355 -6.06 11.79 5.54
N ARG A 356 -7.01 11.21 6.29
CA ARG A 356 -8.38 11.00 5.78
C ARG A 356 -9.18 12.29 5.71
N SER A 357 -8.97 13.21 6.66
CA SER A 357 -9.73 14.46 6.76
C SER A 357 -8.93 15.54 7.49
N PRO A 358 -8.71 16.74 6.90
CA PRO A 358 -7.92 17.80 7.53
C PRO A 358 -8.46 18.28 8.91
N PRO A 359 -9.80 18.45 9.08
CA PRO A 359 -10.37 18.72 10.41
C PRO A 359 -10.07 17.61 11.43
N PHE A 360 -10.13 16.35 11.01
CA PHE A 360 -9.85 15.21 11.89
C PHE A 360 -8.37 15.17 12.30
N ASP A 361 -7.45 15.40 11.37
CA ASP A 361 -6.01 15.47 11.64
C ASP A 361 -5.66 16.59 12.63
N THR A 362 -6.39 17.72 12.56
CA THR A 362 -6.22 18.83 13.49
C THR A 362 -6.72 18.48 14.89
N PHE A 363 -7.86 17.79 14.98
CA PHE A 363 -8.36 17.23 16.22
C PHE A 363 -7.37 16.22 16.83
N LEU A 364 -6.91 15.23 16.06
CA LEU A 364 -6.03 14.16 16.57
C LEU A 364 -4.72 14.69 17.16
N ARG A 365 -4.14 15.74 16.57
CA ARG A 365 -2.92 16.36 17.11
C ARG A 365 -3.14 16.94 18.51
N LYS A 366 -4.25 17.64 18.72
CA LYS A 366 -4.62 18.18 20.04
C LYS A 366 -4.98 17.06 21.01
N ALA A 367 -5.79 16.10 20.57
CA ALA A 367 -6.20 14.95 21.37
C ALA A 367 -5.02 14.11 21.87
N ARG A 368 -3.97 13.92 21.06
CA ARG A 368 -2.74 13.23 21.48
C ARG A 368 -1.99 13.97 22.57
N GLN A 369 -1.91 15.29 22.46
CA GLN A 369 -1.26 16.11 23.47
C GLN A 369 -2.04 16.06 24.79
N GLU A 370 -3.36 16.29 24.73
CA GLU A 370 -4.25 16.23 25.90
C GLU A 370 -4.24 14.85 26.57
N ALA A 371 -4.25 13.76 25.79
CA ALA A 371 -4.16 12.39 26.32
C ALA A 371 -2.78 12.07 26.93
N GLY A 372 -1.70 12.69 26.42
CA GLY A 372 -0.35 12.52 26.93
C GLY A 372 -0.06 13.32 28.21
N ASP A 373 -0.69 14.48 28.36
CA ASP A 373 -0.58 15.35 29.54
C ASP A 373 -1.37 14.81 30.76
N GLY A 374 -2.26 13.84 30.52
CA GLY A 374 -3.14 13.22 31.51
C GLY A 374 -4.52 13.88 31.55
N LEU A 375 -5.57 13.07 31.63
CA LEU A 375 -6.96 13.53 31.55
C LEU A 375 -7.67 13.39 32.90
N GLU A 376 -8.07 14.51 33.47
CA GLU A 376 -9.07 14.52 34.55
C GLU A 376 -10.46 14.17 34.00
N GLU A 377 -11.39 13.81 34.88
CA GLU A 377 -12.73 13.33 34.50
C GLU A 377 -13.51 14.32 33.62
N ALA A 378 -13.39 15.62 33.89
CA ALA A 378 -14.00 16.66 33.05
C ALA A 378 -13.37 16.73 31.66
N GLY A 379 -12.03 16.68 31.59
CA GLY A 379 -11.29 16.65 30.32
C GLY A 379 -11.58 15.39 29.50
N ALA A 380 -11.73 14.24 30.16
CA ALA A 380 -12.11 12.97 29.53
C ALA A 380 -13.51 13.05 28.90
N ARG A 381 -14.50 13.67 29.57
CA ARG A 381 -15.84 13.90 29.00
C ARG A 381 -15.80 14.83 27.79
N GLU A 382 -15.04 15.93 27.88
CA GLU A 382 -14.91 16.88 26.77
C GLU A 382 -14.22 16.24 25.56
N LEU A 383 -13.13 15.50 25.79
CA LEU A 383 -12.42 14.78 24.73
C LEU A 383 -13.32 13.72 24.09
N LEU A 384 -14.05 12.93 24.88
CA LEU A 384 -15.02 11.94 24.38
C LEU A 384 -16.07 12.58 23.46
N GLY A 385 -16.65 13.71 23.87
CA GLY A 385 -17.64 14.45 23.07
C GLY A 385 -17.08 14.92 21.73
N ARG A 386 -15.92 15.61 21.76
CA ARG A 386 -15.24 16.09 20.55
C ARG A 386 -14.82 14.94 19.65
N PHE A 387 -14.36 13.81 20.21
CA PHE A 387 -13.96 12.65 19.43
C PHE A 387 -15.17 12.04 18.70
N ARG A 388 -16.30 11.80 19.40
CA ARG A 388 -17.52 11.29 18.77
C ARG A 388 -17.97 12.15 17.59
N GLU A 389 -18.01 13.47 17.78
CA GLU A 389 -18.36 14.43 16.72
C GLU A 389 -17.41 14.31 15.51
N ARG A 390 -16.10 14.33 15.76
CA ARG A 390 -15.08 14.31 14.71
C ARG A 390 -15.01 12.96 13.98
N LEU A 391 -15.22 11.86 14.68
CA LEU A 391 -15.24 10.51 14.13
C LEU A 391 -16.49 10.28 13.26
N ALA A 392 -17.64 10.83 13.66
CA ALA A 392 -18.88 10.76 12.88
C ALA A 392 -18.84 11.63 11.62
N ALA A 393 -18.07 12.72 11.63
CA ALA A 393 -17.91 13.62 10.48
C ALA A 393 -16.90 13.13 9.41
N LEU A 394 -16.30 11.94 9.60
CA LEU A 394 -15.37 11.39 8.62
C LEU A 394 -16.10 10.93 7.36
N PRO A 395 -15.54 11.20 6.17
CA PRO A 395 -16.13 10.74 4.93
C PRO A 395 -15.93 9.22 4.81
N PHE A 396 -17.01 8.45 4.88
CA PHE A 396 -17.03 7.02 4.52
C PHE A 396 -18.07 6.76 3.41
N SER A 397 -18.00 7.57 2.34
CA SER A 397 -18.72 7.30 1.10
C SER A 397 -18.01 6.20 0.32
#